data_AF-A0A174BTX1-F1
#
_entry.id   AF-A0A174BTX1-F1
#
_cell.length_a   1.000
_cell.length_b   1.000
_cell.length_c   1.000
_cell.angle_alpha   90.00
_cell.angle_beta   90.00
_cell.angle_gamma   90.00
#
_symmetry.space_group_name_H-M   'P 1'
#
loop_
_entity.id
_entity.type
_entity.pdbx_description
1 polymer ?
#
loop_
_entity_poly.entity_id
_entity_poly.type
_entity_poly.pdbx_seq_one_letter_code
_entity_poly.pdbx_strand_id
1 'polypeptide(L)'
;MMNIYQMRNSFSLKEHNTAITREDFEGSFTRTRESVRFTFNGWDGKSYDGESRSAKVYRTSLPGYENTRFVKVGKALCYIDEDSSILEKATGEYHKEAEWLVDVLRSN
;
A
#
# COMPACT_ATOMS: atom_id res chain seq x y z
N MET A 1 12.00 11.43 -5.85
CA MET A 1 10.64 11.08 -5.43
C MET A 1 10.27 11.82 -4.17
N MET A 2 8.98 12.09 -3.97
CA MET A 2 8.43 12.40 -2.65
C MET A 2 8.50 11.13 -1.80
N ASN A 3 9.00 11.23 -0.58
CA ASN A 3 9.06 10.08 0.32
C ASN A 3 7.62 9.75 0.77
N ILE A 4 6.99 8.74 0.15
CA ILE A 4 5.59 8.37 0.42
C ILE A 4 5.40 8.05 1.91
N TYR A 5 6.40 7.49 2.57
CA TYR A 5 6.34 7.20 4.00
C TYR A 5 6.15 8.46 4.86
N GLN A 6 6.63 9.63 4.41
CA GLN A 6 6.41 10.92 5.10
C GLN A 6 4.94 11.37 5.08
N MET A 7 4.10 10.79 4.21
CA MET A 7 2.65 11.01 4.20
C MET A 7 2.01 10.76 5.57
N ARG A 8 2.61 9.88 6.38
CA ARG A 8 2.16 9.58 7.74
C ARG A 8 2.08 10.78 8.67
N ASN A 9 2.84 11.83 8.39
CA ASN A 9 2.79 13.09 9.14
C ASN A 9 1.46 13.85 8.93
N SER A 10 0.66 13.46 7.94
CA SER A 10 -0.66 14.05 7.65
C SER A 10 -1.80 13.35 8.42
N PHE A 11 -1.50 12.31 9.21
CA PHE A 11 -2.50 11.51 9.93
C PHE A 11 -2.42 11.69 11.45
N SER A 12 -3.55 11.49 12.12
CA SER A 12 -3.58 11.24 13.57
C SER A 12 -3.27 9.77 13.86
N LEU A 13 -1.99 9.42 13.88
CA LEU A 13 -1.57 8.03 14.06
C LEU A 13 -1.95 7.48 15.45
N LYS A 14 -2.31 6.20 15.48
CA LYS A 14 -2.70 5.39 16.65
C LYS A 14 -1.74 4.21 16.79
N GLU A 15 -1.90 3.43 17.86
CA GLU A 15 -1.17 2.18 18.11
C GLU A 15 0.34 2.29 17.86
N HIS A 16 1.06 2.99 18.72
CA HIS A 16 2.51 3.20 18.58
C HIS A 16 2.89 3.79 17.20
N ASN A 17 2.08 4.73 16.73
CA ASN A 17 2.19 5.39 15.43
C ASN A 17 2.00 4.48 14.21
N THR A 18 1.49 3.26 14.35
CA THR A 18 1.39 2.30 13.24
C THR A 18 0.04 2.31 12.52
N ALA A 19 -1.00 2.89 13.10
CA ALA A 19 -2.35 2.75 12.57
C ALA A 19 -3.10 4.08 12.39
N ILE A 20 -4.12 4.07 11.54
CA ILE A 20 -5.15 5.11 11.44
C ILE A 20 -6.52 4.51 11.68
N THR A 21 -7.49 5.35 12.03
CA THR A 21 -8.88 4.88 12.19
C THR A 21 -9.48 4.51 10.84
N ARG A 22 -10.57 3.72 10.87
CA ARG A 22 -11.34 3.43 9.65
C ARG A 22 -11.96 4.70 9.04
N GLU A 23 -12.41 5.62 9.88
CA GLU A 23 -12.97 6.90 9.47
C GLU A 23 -11.92 7.75 8.72
N ASP A 24 -10.71 7.89 9.27
CA ASP A 24 -9.62 8.61 8.61
C ASP A 24 -9.27 8.01 7.24
N PHE A 25 -9.27 6.68 7.16
CA PHE A 25 -9.02 5.95 5.92
C PHE A 25 -10.11 6.24 4.88
N GLU A 26 -11.39 6.10 5.23
CA GLU A 26 -12.50 6.31 4.30
C GLU A 26 -12.65 7.79 3.90
N GLY A 27 -12.29 8.72 4.77
CA GLY A 27 -12.29 10.16 4.47
C GLY A 27 -11.14 10.60 3.54
N SER A 28 -10.01 9.90 3.57
CA SER A 28 -8.80 10.29 2.84
C SER A 28 -8.50 9.43 1.61
N PHE A 29 -9.09 8.23 1.50
CA PHE A 29 -8.78 7.27 0.44
C PHE A 29 -10.04 6.77 -0.26
N THR A 30 -10.01 6.79 -1.59
CA THR A 30 -11.11 6.32 -2.43
C THR A 30 -10.66 5.11 -3.24
N ARG A 31 -11.43 4.02 -3.16
CA ARG A 31 -11.23 2.84 -4.01
C ARG A 31 -11.58 3.18 -5.46
N THR A 32 -10.72 2.79 -6.39
CA THR A 32 -10.92 2.98 -7.82
C THR A 32 -11.31 1.68 -8.54
N ARG A 33 -11.60 1.79 -9.84
CA ARG A 33 -11.80 0.62 -10.72
C ARG A 33 -10.48 0.02 -11.20
N GLU A 34 -9.36 0.75 -11.09
CA GLU A 34 -8.02 0.31 -11.46
C GLU A 34 -7.60 -0.91 -10.63
N SER A 35 -6.96 -1.88 -11.27
CA SER A 35 -6.29 -3.00 -10.62
C SER A 35 -4.79 -2.88 -10.84
N VAL A 36 -4.00 -3.28 -9.85
CA VAL A 36 -2.54 -3.38 -9.96
C VAL A 36 -2.09 -4.78 -9.58
N ARG A 37 -1.07 -5.29 -10.28
CA ARG A 37 -0.33 -6.50 -9.93
C ARG A 37 0.99 -6.10 -9.25
N PHE A 38 1.26 -6.68 -8.08
CA PHE A 38 2.35 -6.25 -7.19
C PHE A 38 2.87 -7.42 -6.34
N THR A 39 3.97 -7.23 -5.61
CA THR A 39 4.53 -8.19 -4.66
C THR A 39 5.09 -7.51 -3.40
N PHE A 40 5.27 -8.27 -2.33
CA PHE A 40 5.79 -7.79 -1.03
C PHE A 40 7.23 -8.21 -0.75
N ASN A 41 7.92 -8.82 -1.72
CA ASN A 41 9.32 -9.19 -1.59
C ASN A 41 9.63 -9.98 -0.29
N GLY A 42 8.78 -10.94 0.04
CA GLY A 42 8.89 -11.79 1.24
C GLY A 42 8.34 -11.21 2.54
N TRP A 43 8.03 -9.92 2.63
CA TRP A 43 7.60 -9.28 3.88
C TRP A 43 6.25 -9.76 4.39
N ASP A 44 5.38 -10.23 3.50
CA ASP A 44 4.06 -10.76 3.86
C ASP A 44 4.09 -12.23 4.35
N GLY A 45 5.29 -12.82 4.47
CA GLY A 45 5.51 -14.20 4.88
C GLY A 45 5.05 -15.25 3.86
N LYS A 46 4.71 -14.84 2.63
CA LYS A 46 4.15 -15.72 1.60
C LYS A 46 4.81 -15.55 0.22
N SER A 47 5.34 -14.37 -0.09
CA SER A 47 5.89 -14.04 -1.41
C SER A 47 7.43 -13.95 -1.41
N TYR A 48 8.12 -14.98 -0.91
CA TYR A 48 9.59 -14.97 -0.75
C TYR A 48 10.37 -15.04 -2.05
N ASP A 49 9.78 -15.56 -3.13
CA ASP A 49 10.38 -15.66 -4.44
C ASP A 49 9.73 -14.70 -5.45
N GLY A 50 9.15 -13.60 -4.93
CA GLY A 50 8.57 -12.52 -5.72
C GLY A 50 7.12 -12.75 -6.14
N GLU A 51 6.45 -13.77 -5.62
CA GLU A 51 5.10 -14.17 -6.02
C GLU A 51 4.11 -13.01 -5.98
N SER A 52 3.51 -12.72 -7.13
CA SER A 52 2.63 -11.57 -7.29
C SER A 52 1.20 -11.79 -6.83
N ARG A 53 0.53 -10.69 -6.55
CA ARG A 53 -0.90 -10.60 -6.24
C ARG A 53 -1.53 -9.46 -7.01
N SER A 54 -2.86 -9.47 -7.08
CA SER A 54 -3.63 -8.38 -7.68
C SER A 54 -4.62 -7.80 -6.68
N ALA A 55 -4.73 -6.47 -6.64
CA ALA A 55 -5.70 -5.77 -5.81
C ALA A 55 -6.26 -4.54 -6.53
N LYS A 56 -7.35 -4.00 -6.00
CA LYS A 56 -7.89 -2.70 -6.44
C LYS A 56 -7.08 -1.57 -5.86
N VAL A 57 -6.81 -0.58 -6.70
CA VAL A 57 -6.06 0.61 -6.33
C VAL A 57 -6.96 1.57 -5.57
N TYR A 58 -6.42 2.13 -4.49
CA TYR A 58 -6.95 3.29 -3.79
C TYR A 58 -6.12 4.51 -4.17
N ARG A 59 -6.78 5.66 -4.27
CA ARG A 59 -6.17 6.98 -4.46
C ARG A 59 -6.50 7.85 -3.27
N THR A 60 -5.65 8.83 -2.98
CA THR A 60 -5.85 9.77 -1.87
C THR A 60 -6.18 11.17 -2.38
N SER A 61 -6.91 11.93 -1.57
CA SER A 61 -7.14 13.36 -1.75
C SER A 61 -6.07 14.23 -1.06
N LEU A 62 -5.07 13.64 -0.40
CA LEU A 62 -4.03 14.37 0.30
C LEU A 62 -3.10 15.11 -0.69
N PRO A 63 -2.90 16.43 -0.51
CA PRO A 63 -2.08 17.24 -1.41
C PRO A 63 -0.66 16.70 -1.57
N GLY A 64 -0.20 16.55 -2.81
CA GLY A 64 1.13 16.06 -3.16
C GLY A 64 1.25 14.53 -3.26
N TYR A 65 0.20 13.77 -2.93
CA TYR A 65 0.19 12.30 -3.00
C TYR A 65 -0.88 11.75 -3.96
N GLU A 66 -1.51 12.60 -4.77
CA GLU A 66 -2.67 12.27 -5.62
C GLU A 66 -2.34 11.19 -6.65
N ASN A 67 -1.08 11.16 -7.12
CA ASN A 67 -0.60 10.20 -8.11
C ASN A 67 -0.10 8.89 -7.48
N THR A 68 -0.03 8.78 -6.16
CA THR A 68 0.40 7.56 -5.48
C THR A 68 -0.70 6.49 -5.58
N ARG A 69 -0.29 5.24 -5.86
CA ARG A 69 -1.18 4.09 -5.86
C ARG A 69 -1.09 3.38 -4.52
N PHE A 70 -2.24 3.12 -3.92
CA PHE A 70 -2.33 2.37 -2.69
C PHE A 70 -3.10 1.07 -2.90
N VAL A 71 -2.78 0.05 -2.13
CA VAL A 71 -3.53 -1.21 -2.05
C VAL A 71 -3.81 -1.55 -0.61
N LYS A 72 -5.00 -2.10 -0.35
CA LYS A 72 -5.38 -2.58 0.98
C LYS A 72 -5.26 -4.09 1.04
N VAL A 73 -4.45 -4.59 1.97
CA VAL A 73 -4.21 -6.03 2.17
C VAL A 73 -4.50 -6.37 3.63
N GLY A 74 -5.68 -6.93 3.89
CA GLY A 74 -6.16 -7.12 5.25
C GLY A 74 -6.26 -5.78 6.00
N LYS A 75 -5.56 -5.66 7.13
CA LYS A 75 -5.49 -4.39 7.89
C LYS A 75 -4.52 -3.38 7.27
N ALA A 76 -3.47 -3.83 6.60
CA ALA A 76 -2.44 -2.97 6.03
C ALA A 76 -2.96 -2.13 4.85
N LEU A 77 -2.59 -0.85 4.85
CA LEU A 77 -2.59 0.02 3.68
C LEU A 77 -1.15 0.15 3.21
N CYS A 78 -0.91 -0.22 1.96
CA CYS A 78 0.41 -0.23 1.35
C CYS A 78 0.42 0.72 0.15
N TYR A 79 1.55 1.34 -0.14
CA TYR A 79 1.77 2.04 -1.41
C TYR A 79 2.55 1.15 -2.37
N ILE A 80 2.37 1.40 -3.66
CA ILE A 80 3.19 0.80 -4.70
C ILE A 80 4.42 1.69 -4.90
N ASP A 81 5.61 1.13 -4.73
CA ASP A 81 6.83 1.78 -5.18
C ASP A 81 6.94 1.61 -6.70
N GLU A 82 6.79 2.72 -7.42
CA GLU A 82 6.81 2.72 -8.88
C GLU A 82 8.21 2.56 -9.46
N ASP A 83 9.25 2.79 -8.67
CA ASP A 83 10.64 2.70 -9.09
C ASP A 83 11.26 1.34 -8.76
N SER A 84 10.66 0.61 -7.80
CA SER A 84 11.06 -0.76 -7.47
C SER A 84 10.28 -1.81 -8.27
N SER A 85 10.95 -2.91 -8.61
CA SER A 85 10.34 -4.08 -9.24
C SER A 85 11.11 -5.34 -8.87
N ILE A 86 10.38 -6.40 -8.51
CA ILE A 86 10.92 -7.67 -8.01
C ILE A 86 10.62 -8.77 -9.00
N LEU A 87 11.59 -9.64 -9.23
CA LEU A 87 11.47 -10.82 -10.10
C LEU A 87 10.68 -11.92 -9.38
N GLU A 88 9.57 -12.37 -9.98
CA GLU A 88 8.91 -13.61 -9.61
C GLU A 88 9.69 -14.79 -10.23
N LYS A 89 10.45 -15.53 -9.42
CA LYS A 89 11.37 -16.57 -9.93
C LYS A 89 10.66 -17.69 -10.68
N ALA A 90 9.42 -17.98 -10.29
CA ALA A 90 8.62 -19.04 -10.89
C ALA A 90 8.23 -18.73 -12.35
N THR A 91 8.02 -17.45 -12.68
CA THR A 91 7.50 -17.03 -14.00
C THR A 91 8.52 -16.26 -14.82
N GLY A 92 9.53 -15.67 -14.19
CA GLY A 92 10.46 -14.74 -14.81
C GLY A 92 9.91 -13.34 -15.03
N GLU A 93 8.68 -13.04 -14.56
CA GLU A 93 8.07 -11.72 -14.67
C GLU A 93 8.53 -10.78 -13.55
N TYR A 94 8.57 -9.48 -13.86
CA TYR A 94 8.82 -8.44 -12.86
C TYR A 94 7.51 -7.79 -12.42
N HIS A 95 7.36 -7.59 -11.12
CA HIS A 95 6.19 -6.95 -10.53
C HIS A 95 6.59 -5.81 -9.59
N LYS A 96 5.77 -4.75 -9.54
CA LYS A 96 6.01 -3.62 -8.66
C LYS A 96 6.00 -4.06 -7.19
N GLU A 97 6.90 -3.46 -6.41
CA GLU A 97 6.97 -3.70 -4.97
C GLU A 97 5.88 -2.89 -4.26
N ALA A 98 5.28 -3.49 -3.24
CA ALA A 98 4.40 -2.81 -2.33
C ALA A 98 5.06 -2.69 -0.96
N GLU A 99 5.04 -1.50 -0.40
CA GLU A 99 5.58 -1.21 0.93
C GLU A 99 4.46 -0.74 1.86
N TRP A 100 4.62 -1.01 3.15
CA TRP A 100 3.62 -0.65 4.14
C TRP A 100 3.67 0.82 4.52
N LEU A 101 2.48 1.43 4.57
CA LEU A 101 2.32 2.79 5.06
C LEU A 101 1.84 2.80 6.52
N VAL A 102 0.65 2.24 6.74
CA VAL A 102 -0.06 2.20 8.03
C VAL A 102 -1.04 1.04 8.06
N ASP A 103 -1.42 0.60 9.25
CA ASP A 103 -2.59 -0.25 9.44
C ASP A 103 -3.89 0.59 9.52
N VAL A 104 -4.99 0.02 9.06
CA VAL A 104 -6.33 0.59 9.22
C VAL A 104 -7.07 -0.23 10.27
N LEU A 105 -7.42 0.42 11.37
CA LEU A 105 -8.19 -0.20 12.46
C LEU A 105 -9.58 -0.63 11.96
N ARG A 106 -10.15 -1.64 12.63
CA ARG A 106 -11.54 -2.02 12.37
C ARG A 106 -12.46 -0.94 12.96
N SER A 107 -13.60 -0.70 12.31
CA SER A 107 -14.70 -0.01 13.00
C SER A 107 -15.18 -0.93 14.12
N ASN A 108 -15.31 -0.38 15.33
CA ASN A 108 -16.02 -1.03 16.42
C ASN A 108 -17.52 -1.15 16.08
#